data_AF-A0A2R5G1X9-F1
#
_entry.id   AF-A0A2R5G1X9-F1
#
_cell.length_a   1.000
_cell.length_b   1.000
_cell.length_c   1.000
_cell.angle_alpha   90.00
_cell.angle_beta   90.00
_cell.angle_gamma   90.00
#
_symmetry.space_group_name_H-M   'P 1'
#
loop_
_entity.id
_entity.type
_entity.pdbx_description
1 polymer ?
#
loop_
_entity_poly.entity_id
_entity_poly.type
_entity_poly.pdbx_seq_one_letter_code
_entity_poly.pdbx_strand_id
1 'polypeptide(L)'
;MPGLNTCKTWLDNFIDSKDYQEIKLFAAKHDELHKGHWANRYTSYFLVAQSVNENNPREQQEAAKKLYRQIKDKYKFELAMYIARSQSAVSSTARYKNPSVLGDNVLRLIKAIVLKKGAFSHENIANIFIKQTQGQTLEQFKTSIEKYLFFSVDNQELVKTLRQQFAEILSLWKKDCNQEIITKELFLRACNRVIDFFTTENGKEPSLLFVSLLTQGHSLTLVIILLKTILISRNCRRHLEIKIAHLIRYYEKYPEDECKWVINFMEIFNITFAIYAENVEYNLIKMEEDESINPQLNLDAYRVFSQMKVDRQK
;
A
#
# COMPACT_ATOMS: atom_id res chain seq x y z
N MET A 1 -52.77 -13.74 3.12
CA MET A 1 -51.66 -14.40 3.85
C MET A 1 -50.64 -13.36 4.31
N PRO A 2 -50.72 -12.88 5.56
CA PRO A 2 -49.89 -11.78 6.08
C PRO A 2 -48.37 -12.09 6.14
N GLY A 3 -47.97 -13.36 6.32
CA GLY A 3 -46.56 -13.75 6.51
C GLY A 3 -45.67 -13.67 5.27
N LEU A 4 -46.24 -13.69 4.05
CA LEU A 4 -45.48 -13.56 2.80
C LEU A 4 -44.92 -12.15 2.59
N ASN A 5 -45.63 -11.12 3.07
CA ASN A 5 -45.13 -9.74 3.01
C ASN A 5 -44.01 -9.52 4.02
N THR A 6 -44.13 -10.08 5.23
CA THR A 6 -43.09 -9.97 6.26
C THR A 6 -41.79 -10.64 5.85
N CYS A 7 -41.84 -11.82 5.22
CA CYS A 7 -40.63 -12.50 4.72
C CYS A 7 -39.95 -11.73 3.59
N LYS A 8 -40.72 -11.12 2.67
CA LYS A 8 -40.15 -10.27 1.62
C LYS A 8 -39.46 -9.04 2.21
N THR A 9 -40.14 -8.32 3.11
CA THR A 9 -39.53 -7.16 3.78
C THR A 9 -38.29 -7.53 4.58
N TRP A 10 -38.28 -8.69 5.25
CA TRP A 10 -37.10 -9.16 5.97
C TRP A 10 -35.94 -9.50 5.02
N LEU A 11 -36.25 -10.13 3.88
CA LEU A 11 -35.24 -10.43 2.86
C LEU A 11 -34.68 -9.15 2.22
N ASP A 12 -35.53 -8.19 1.87
CA ASP A 12 -35.12 -6.91 1.29
C ASP A 12 -34.24 -6.14 2.30
N ASN A 13 -34.67 -6.06 3.56
CA ASN A 13 -33.88 -5.47 4.64
C ASN A 13 -32.54 -6.19 4.85
N PHE A 14 -32.51 -7.53 4.71
CA PHE A 14 -31.27 -8.29 4.83
C PHE A 14 -30.34 -8.03 3.65
N ILE A 15 -30.85 -8.00 2.41
CA ILE A 15 -30.06 -7.71 1.21
C ILE A 15 -29.46 -6.30 1.27
N ASP A 16 -30.20 -5.33 1.81
CA ASP A 16 -29.75 -3.96 2.00
C ASP A 16 -28.90 -3.77 3.27
N SER A 17 -28.81 -4.80 4.12
CA SER A 17 -28.04 -4.75 5.36
C SER A 17 -26.54 -4.77 5.12
N LYS A 18 -25.80 -4.16 6.06
CA LYS A 18 -24.34 -4.23 6.11
C LYS A 18 -23.85 -5.68 6.23
N ASP A 19 -24.59 -6.53 6.95
CA ASP A 19 -24.22 -7.92 7.19
C ASP A 19 -24.18 -8.72 5.90
N TYR A 20 -25.16 -8.54 5.01
CA TYR A 20 -25.17 -9.19 3.70
C TYR A 20 -24.01 -8.71 2.82
N GLN A 21 -23.73 -7.40 2.81
CA GLN A 21 -22.56 -6.88 2.08
C GLN A 21 -21.25 -7.46 2.62
N GLU A 22 -21.13 -7.64 3.93
CA GLU A 22 -19.98 -8.28 4.56
C GLU A 22 -19.87 -9.77 4.19
N ILE A 23 -20.97 -10.52 4.10
CA ILE A 23 -20.99 -11.91 3.63
C ILE A 23 -20.57 -12.01 2.15
N LYS A 24 -21.00 -11.06 1.32
CA LYS A 24 -20.65 -11.00 -0.11
C LYS A 24 -19.13 -10.91 -0.33
N LEU A 25 -18.38 -10.29 0.60
CA LEU A 25 -16.91 -10.26 0.56
C LEU A 25 -16.29 -11.66 0.66
N PHE A 26 -16.92 -12.60 1.36
CA PHE A 26 -16.46 -13.99 1.44
C PHE A 26 -16.79 -14.78 0.17
N ALA A 27 -17.92 -14.47 -0.46
CA ALA A 27 -18.30 -15.06 -1.75
C ALA A 27 -17.38 -14.61 -2.90
N ALA A 28 -16.79 -13.42 -2.81
CA ALA A 28 -15.81 -12.90 -3.79
C ALA A 28 -14.54 -13.76 -3.94
N LYS A 29 -14.32 -14.74 -3.06
CA LYS A 29 -13.27 -15.77 -3.21
C LYS A 29 -13.57 -16.75 -4.37
N HIS A 30 -14.85 -16.96 -4.67
CA HIS A 30 -15.35 -17.98 -5.60
C HIS A 30 -15.72 -17.43 -6.97
N ASP A 31 -16.15 -16.16 -7.04
CA ASP A 31 -16.28 -15.48 -8.32
C ASP A 31 -14.91 -15.07 -8.85
N GLU A 32 -14.71 -15.19 -10.16
CA GLU A 32 -13.54 -14.62 -10.82
C GLU A 32 -13.45 -13.13 -10.43
N LEU A 33 -12.46 -12.76 -9.61
CA LEU A 33 -12.18 -11.42 -9.08
C LEU A 33 -12.19 -10.27 -10.13
N HIS A 34 -12.27 -10.63 -11.42
CA HIS A 34 -12.23 -9.75 -12.58
C HIS A 34 -13.59 -9.57 -13.29
N LYS A 35 -14.67 -10.27 -12.91
CA LYS A 35 -15.99 -10.18 -13.56
C LYS A 35 -16.99 -9.23 -12.88
N GLY A 36 -16.51 -8.31 -12.03
CA GLY A 36 -17.36 -7.38 -11.29
C GLY A 36 -16.78 -5.97 -11.19
N HIS A 37 -17.36 -5.17 -10.29
CA HIS A 37 -16.91 -3.81 -10.00
C HIS A 37 -15.41 -3.76 -9.68
N TRP A 38 -14.68 -2.76 -10.20
CA TRP A 38 -13.21 -2.68 -10.11
C TRP A 38 -12.67 -2.79 -8.67
N ALA A 39 -13.44 -2.31 -7.69
CA ALA A 39 -13.10 -2.34 -6.27
C ALA A 39 -13.00 -3.79 -5.71
N ASN A 40 -13.67 -4.76 -6.32
CA ASN A 40 -13.65 -6.16 -5.89
C ASN A 40 -12.24 -6.75 -5.95
N ARG A 41 -11.38 -6.25 -6.83
CA ARG A 41 -9.95 -6.62 -6.91
C ARG A 41 -9.20 -6.33 -5.60
N TYR A 42 -9.71 -5.39 -4.82
CA TYR A 42 -9.10 -4.88 -3.59
C TYR A 42 -9.79 -5.38 -2.32
N THR A 43 -10.63 -6.42 -2.41
CA THR A 43 -11.38 -7.03 -1.30
C THR A 43 -10.54 -7.31 -0.05
N SER A 44 -9.25 -7.65 -0.22
CA SER A 44 -8.33 -7.87 0.91
C SER A 44 -8.31 -6.69 1.90
N TYR A 45 -8.43 -5.45 1.45
CA TYR A 45 -8.44 -4.27 2.32
C TYR A 45 -9.73 -4.14 3.12
N PHE A 46 -10.88 -4.48 2.53
CA PHE A 46 -12.14 -4.52 3.26
C PHE A 46 -12.13 -5.56 4.37
N LEU A 47 -11.52 -6.72 4.13
CA LEU A 47 -11.36 -7.77 5.14
C LEU A 47 -10.47 -7.32 6.32
N VAL A 48 -9.45 -6.49 6.08
CA VAL A 48 -8.68 -5.88 7.17
C VAL A 48 -9.57 -5.00 8.04
N ALA A 49 -10.33 -4.10 7.42
CA ALA A 49 -11.25 -3.21 8.15
C ALA A 49 -12.31 -4.00 8.93
N GLN A 50 -12.81 -5.09 8.36
CA GLN A 50 -13.76 -6.00 9.02
C GLN A 50 -13.15 -6.73 10.21
N SER A 51 -11.88 -7.15 10.10
CA SER A 51 -11.16 -7.88 11.16
C SER A 51 -10.89 -7.07 12.42
N VAL A 52 -10.96 -5.73 12.33
CA VAL A 52 -10.71 -4.81 13.46
C VAL A 52 -11.97 -4.12 13.94
N ASN A 53 -13.11 -4.35 13.30
CA ASN A 53 -14.36 -3.71 13.69
C ASN A 53 -14.88 -4.36 14.99
N GLU A 54 -14.82 -3.63 16.09
CA GLU A 54 -15.27 -4.10 17.41
C GLU A 54 -16.76 -4.46 17.45
N ASN A 55 -17.56 -3.92 16.53
CA ASN A 55 -18.97 -4.27 16.41
C ASN A 55 -19.22 -5.64 15.76
N ASN A 56 -18.19 -6.23 15.13
CA ASN A 56 -18.32 -7.55 14.49
C ASN A 56 -18.04 -8.66 15.51
N PRO A 57 -18.78 -9.78 15.48
CA PRO A 57 -18.48 -10.98 16.26
C PRO A 57 -17.03 -11.47 16.09
N ARG A 58 -16.48 -12.11 17.12
CA ARG A 58 -15.10 -12.61 17.13
C ARG A 58 -14.85 -13.61 15.99
N GLU A 59 -15.84 -14.44 15.69
CA GLU A 59 -15.80 -15.43 14.61
C GLU A 59 -15.62 -14.74 13.25
N GLN A 60 -16.35 -13.64 13.02
CA GLN A 60 -16.28 -12.85 11.79
C GLN A 60 -14.94 -12.12 11.68
N GLN A 61 -14.43 -11.58 12.79
CA GLN A 61 -13.12 -10.93 12.82
C GLN A 61 -11.99 -11.92 12.46
N GLU A 62 -11.97 -13.10 13.07
CA GLU A 62 -10.95 -14.12 12.79
C GLU A 62 -11.11 -14.73 11.39
N ALA A 63 -12.34 -14.93 10.92
CA ALA A 63 -12.60 -15.37 9.54
C ALA A 63 -12.06 -14.35 8.51
N ALA A 64 -12.34 -13.06 8.71
CA ALA A 64 -11.85 -11.99 7.84
C ALA A 64 -10.32 -11.92 7.85
N LYS A 65 -9.69 -12.03 9.01
CA LYS A 65 -8.22 -12.05 9.19
C LYS A 65 -7.58 -13.25 8.48
N LYS A 66 -8.17 -14.44 8.58
CA LYS A 66 -7.70 -15.65 7.88
C LYS A 66 -7.80 -15.49 6.37
N LEU A 67 -8.95 -15.01 5.87
CA LEU A 67 -9.17 -14.82 4.44
C LEU A 67 -8.25 -13.72 3.86
N TYR A 68 -8.08 -12.61 4.57
CA TYR A 68 -7.13 -11.55 4.22
C TYR A 68 -5.72 -12.11 3.98
N ARG A 69 -5.21 -12.93 4.91
CA ARG A 69 -3.88 -13.56 4.79
C ARG A 69 -3.81 -14.44 3.54
N GLN A 70 -4.81 -15.29 3.32
CA GLN A 70 -4.87 -16.16 2.14
C GLN A 70 -4.82 -15.38 0.82
N ILE A 71 -5.61 -14.30 0.71
CA ILE A 71 -5.64 -13.47 -0.51
C ILE A 71 -4.28 -12.77 -0.72
N LYS A 72 -3.69 -12.20 0.34
CA LYS A 72 -2.39 -11.52 0.24
C LYS A 72 -1.26 -12.49 -0.14
N ASP A 73 -1.25 -13.70 0.42
CA ASP A 73 -0.21 -14.68 0.11
C ASP A 73 -0.37 -15.26 -1.28
N LYS A 74 -1.61 -15.50 -1.73
CA LYS A 74 -1.90 -15.86 -3.12
C LYS A 74 -1.39 -14.79 -4.10
N TYR A 75 -1.70 -13.52 -3.84
CA TYR A 75 -1.24 -12.41 -4.68
C TYR A 75 0.30 -12.36 -4.77
N LYS A 76 1.01 -12.49 -3.65
CA LYS A 76 2.49 -12.53 -3.64
C LYS A 76 3.04 -13.68 -4.49
N PHE A 77 2.46 -14.87 -4.34
CA PHE A 77 2.86 -16.04 -5.10
C PHE A 77 2.63 -15.84 -6.61
N GLU A 78 1.46 -15.36 -6.99
CA GLU A 78 1.12 -15.05 -8.39
C GLU A 78 2.05 -14.00 -8.99
N LEU A 79 2.37 -12.94 -8.22
CA LEU A 79 3.32 -11.91 -8.64
C LEU A 79 4.72 -12.47 -8.86
N ALA A 80 5.23 -13.28 -7.91
CA ALA A 80 6.54 -13.92 -8.04
C ALA A 80 6.60 -14.87 -9.24
N MET A 81 5.55 -15.66 -9.48
CA MET A 81 5.43 -16.55 -10.63
C MET A 81 5.38 -15.79 -11.95
N TYR A 82 4.63 -14.69 -12.01
CA TYR A 82 4.57 -13.81 -13.19
C TYR A 82 5.94 -13.24 -13.53
N ILE A 83 6.67 -12.72 -12.53
CA ILE A 83 8.03 -12.18 -12.71
C ILE A 83 8.98 -13.25 -13.24
N ALA A 84 9.03 -14.43 -12.61
CA ALA A 84 9.95 -15.49 -12.98
C ALA A 84 9.73 -16.00 -14.41
N ARG A 85 8.47 -16.04 -14.88
CA ARG A 85 8.13 -16.56 -16.21
C ARG A 85 8.23 -15.52 -17.31
N SER A 86 7.79 -14.29 -17.06
CA SER A 86 7.84 -13.20 -18.05
C SER A 86 9.27 -12.85 -18.49
N GLN A 87 10.28 -13.25 -17.71
CA GLN A 87 11.70 -13.04 -18.03
C GLN A 87 12.40 -14.29 -18.57
N SER A 88 11.68 -15.40 -18.77
CA SER A 88 12.22 -16.64 -19.34
C SER A 88 12.06 -16.65 -20.86
N ALA A 89 13.17 -16.89 -21.58
CA ALA A 89 13.20 -16.97 -23.05
C ALA A 89 12.34 -18.12 -23.62
N VAL A 90 11.97 -19.10 -22.79
CA VAL A 90 11.21 -20.31 -23.18
C VAL A 90 9.70 -20.16 -22.89
N SER A 91 9.30 -19.09 -22.20
CA SER A 91 7.92 -18.87 -21.77
C SER A 91 7.13 -18.16 -22.87
N SER A 92 6.19 -18.86 -23.51
CA SER A 92 5.19 -18.20 -24.35
C SER A 92 4.35 -17.23 -23.51
N THR A 93 4.19 -16.00 -24.01
CA THR A 93 3.43 -14.89 -23.39
C THR A 93 1.99 -15.26 -23.02
N ALA A 94 1.47 -16.38 -23.53
CA ALA A 94 0.08 -16.80 -23.40
C ALA A 94 -0.28 -17.57 -22.11
N ARG A 95 0.69 -18.06 -21.30
CA ARG A 95 0.34 -19.05 -20.24
C ARG A 95 0.01 -18.49 -18.85
N TYR A 96 0.42 -17.28 -18.47
CA TYR A 96 0.14 -16.75 -17.12
C TYR A 96 -0.34 -15.30 -17.16
N LYS A 97 -1.52 -15.08 -16.57
CA LYS A 97 -2.15 -13.75 -16.50
C LYS A 97 -1.39 -12.88 -15.51
N ASN A 98 -1.13 -11.64 -15.91
CA ASN A 98 -0.61 -10.60 -15.02
C ASN A 98 -1.63 -10.38 -13.87
N PRO A 99 -1.22 -10.49 -12.59
CA PRO A 99 -2.11 -10.27 -11.46
C PRO A 99 -2.46 -8.79 -11.24
N SER A 100 -1.87 -7.88 -12.02
CA SER A 100 -2.11 -6.43 -12.01
C SER A 100 -2.72 -5.95 -13.32
N VAL A 101 -3.52 -4.88 -13.24
CA VAL A 101 -4.12 -4.20 -14.40
C VAL A 101 -3.10 -3.42 -15.23
N LEU A 102 -1.88 -3.19 -14.70
CA LEU A 102 -0.85 -2.37 -15.35
C LEU A 102 -0.21 -3.02 -16.60
N GLY A 103 -0.56 -4.26 -16.95
CA GLY A 103 -0.03 -4.95 -18.14
C GLY A 103 1.51 -5.04 -18.11
N ASP A 104 2.15 -4.94 -19.26
CA ASP A 104 3.61 -5.13 -19.36
C ASP A 104 4.43 -4.06 -18.62
N ASN A 105 3.82 -2.92 -18.25
CA ASN A 105 4.46 -1.89 -17.42
C ASN A 105 4.78 -2.38 -16.00
N VAL A 106 4.16 -3.46 -15.54
CA VAL A 106 4.42 -4.07 -14.22
C VAL A 106 5.89 -4.43 -14.06
N LEU A 107 6.52 -5.01 -15.08
CA LEU A 107 7.93 -5.40 -14.99
C LEU A 107 8.86 -4.20 -14.86
N ARG A 108 8.62 -3.16 -15.67
CA ARG A 108 9.39 -1.92 -15.58
C ARG A 108 9.23 -1.25 -14.21
N LEU A 109 8.02 -1.25 -13.67
CA LEU A 109 7.73 -0.76 -12.32
C LEU A 109 8.46 -1.58 -11.25
N ILE A 110 8.38 -2.91 -11.31
CA ILE A 110 9.08 -3.80 -10.37
C ILE A 110 10.58 -3.55 -10.43
N LYS A 111 11.17 -3.48 -11.62
CA LYS A 111 12.60 -3.18 -11.80
C LYS A 111 12.95 -1.82 -11.19
N ALA A 112 12.16 -0.78 -11.42
CA ALA A 112 12.36 0.53 -10.80
C ALA A 112 12.27 0.48 -9.26
N ILE A 113 11.31 -0.27 -8.70
CA ILE A 113 11.15 -0.46 -7.25
C ILE A 113 12.35 -1.21 -6.65
N VAL A 114 12.80 -2.30 -7.28
CA VAL A 114 13.93 -3.10 -6.79
C VAL A 114 15.26 -2.35 -6.96
N LEU A 115 15.42 -1.57 -8.03
CA LEU A 115 16.59 -0.69 -8.22
C LEU A 115 16.66 0.35 -7.08
N LYS A 116 15.54 1.00 -6.78
CA LYS A 116 15.45 1.93 -5.64
C LYS A 116 15.69 1.26 -4.29
N LYS A 117 15.29 -0.01 -4.13
CA LYS A 117 15.61 -0.84 -2.95
C LYS A 117 17.11 -1.06 -2.79
N GLY A 118 17.85 -1.28 -3.89
CA GLY A 118 19.28 -1.57 -3.91
C GLY A 118 20.18 -0.32 -3.76
N ALA A 119 19.83 0.79 -4.41
CA ALA A 119 20.63 2.02 -4.39
C ALA A 119 20.69 2.68 -3.00
N PHE A 120 19.65 2.49 -2.20
CA PHE A 120 19.54 2.98 -0.82
C PHE A 120 18.63 2.02 -0.08
N SER A 121 19.16 1.02 0.61
CA SER A 121 18.33 0.09 1.38
C SER A 121 17.50 0.91 2.38
N HIS A 122 16.23 1.18 2.05
CA HIS A 122 15.36 2.02 2.86
C HIS A 122 15.24 1.49 4.29
N GLU A 123 15.45 0.18 4.50
CA GLU A 123 15.59 -0.44 5.80
C GLU A 123 16.77 0.11 6.63
N ASN A 124 17.97 0.26 6.04
CA ASN A 124 19.12 0.82 6.76
C ASN A 124 18.90 2.29 7.08
N ILE A 125 18.35 3.07 6.14
CA ILE A 125 18.04 4.48 6.38
C ILE A 125 16.97 4.62 7.47
N ALA A 126 15.93 3.77 7.45
CA ALA A 126 14.92 3.72 8.51
C ALA A 126 15.54 3.38 9.88
N ASN A 127 16.46 2.41 9.94
CA ASN A 127 17.16 2.05 11.18
C ASN A 127 18.03 3.20 11.70
N ILE A 128 18.72 3.93 10.83
CA ILE A 128 19.49 5.12 11.18
C ILE A 128 18.55 6.20 11.72
N PHE A 129 17.44 6.47 11.02
CA PHE A 129 16.43 7.45 11.42
C PHE A 129 15.85 7.14 12.81
N ILE A 130 15.46 5.88 13.07
CA ILE A 130 14.95 5.46 14.38
C ILE A 130 15.98 5.78 15.47
N LYS A 131 17.26 5.44 15.27
CA LYS A 131 18.31 5.71 16.26
C LYS A 131 18.52 7.22 16.48
N GLN A 132 18.52 8.02 15.42
CA GLN A 132 18.75 9.47 15.49
C GLN A 132 17.59 10.24 16.12
N THR A 133 16.38 9.69 16.06
CA THR A 133 15.17 10.33 16.60
C THR A 133 14.87 9.95 18.06
N GLN A 134 15.66 9.06 18.66
CA GLN A 134 15.52 8.72 20.07
C GLN A 134 15.83 9.92 20.97
N GLY A 135 14.94 10.19 21.91
CA GLY A 135 15.09 11.29 22.86
C GLY A 135 14.80 12.68 22.29
N GLN A 136 14.38 12.79 21.02
CA GLN A 136 13.96 14.05 20.44
C GLN A 136 12.64 14.54 21.04
N THR A 137 12.47 15.86 21.06
CA THR A 137 11.16 16.47 21.29
C THR A 137 10.24 16.26 20.08
N LEU A 138 8.93 16.39 20.29
CA LEU A 138 7.96 16.29 19.20
C LEU A 138 8.26 17.27 18.06
N GLU A 139 8.67 18.49 18.38
CA GLU A 139 9.05 19.50 17.40
C GLU A 139 10.25 19.08 16.53
N GLN A 140 11.32 18.60 17.16
CA GLN A 140 12.52 18.14 16.46
C GLN A 140 12.23 16.95 15.55
N PHE A 141 11.36 16.05 15.99
CA PHE A 141 10.93 14.93 15.18
C PHE A 141 10.10 15.35 13.98
N LYS A 142 9.21 16.34 14.10
CA LYS A 142 8.43 16.85 12.95
C LYS A 142 9.36 17.33 11.83
N THR A 143 10.44 18.03 12.18
CA THR A 143 11.47 18.44 11.22
C THR A 143 12.26 17.23 10.68
N SER A 144 12.58 16.25 11.54
CA SER A 144 13.35 15.07 11.14
C SER A 144 12.55 14.18 10.19
N ILE A 145 11.28 13.91 10.47
CA ILE A 145 10.42 13.05 9.65
C ILE A 145 10.16 13.67 8.29
N GLU A 146 9.95 14.99 8.21
CA GLU A 146 9.86 15.72 6.95
C GLU A 146 11.12 15.49 6.09
N LYS A 147 12.32 15.71 6.66
CA LYS A 147 13.58 15.48 5.94
C LYS A 147 13.71 14.03 5.47
N TYR A 148 13.39 13.07 6.33
CA TYR A 148 13.49 11.64 6.03
C TYR A 148 12.56 11.19 4.89
N LEU A 149 11.29 11.61 4.92
CA LEU A 149 10.31 11.22 3.90
C LEU A 149 10.68 11.75 2.51
N PHE A 150 11.17 12.99 2.44
CA PHE A 150 11.51 13.65 1.17
C PHE A 150 12.98 13.51 0.74
N PHE A 151 13.81 12.81 1.52
CA PHE A 151 15.19 12.50 1.13
C PHE A 151 15.22 11.61 -0.13
N SER A 152 16.04 12.00 -1.12
CA SER A 152 16.25 11.31 -2.41
C SER A 152 15.00 11.14 -3.29
N VAL A 153 14.10 12.12 -3.29
CA VAL A 153 13.00 12.16 -4.27
C VAL A 153 13.44 12.94 -5.51
N ASP A 154 13.33 12.33 -6.69
CA ASP A 154 13.97 12.78 -7.93
C ASP A 154 13.41 14.11 -8.53
N ASN A 155 12.19 14.54 -8.15
CA ASN A 155 11.53 15.73 -8.73
C ASN A 155 11.60 16.93 -7.77
N GLN A 156 12.59 17.80 -7.93
CA GLN A 156 12.91 18.86 -6.95
C GLN A 156 11.81 19.91 -6.75
N GLU A 157 11.12 20.36 -7.80
CA GLU A 157 10.12 21.43 -7.68
C GLU A 157 8.84 20.95 -6.99
N LEU A 158 8.32 19.80 -7.43
CA LEU A 158 7.13 19.22 -6.82
C LEU A 158 7.38 18.77 -5.39
N VAL A 159 8.57 18.21 -5.13
CA VAL A 159 9.00 17.85 -3.77
C VAL A 159 9.02 19.08 -2.89
N LYS A 160 9.46 20.23 -3.37
CA LYS A 160 9.49 21.47 -2.59
C LYS A 160 8.08 21.88 -2.15
N THR A 161 7.12 21.92 -3.08
CA THR A 161 5.72 22.29 -2.77
C THR A 161 5.07 21.31 -1.82
N LEU A 162 5.16 20.00 -2.09
CA LEU A 162 4.58 18.98 -1.22
C LEU A 162 5.22 18.95 0.16
N ARG A 163 6.54 19.09 0.23
CA ARG A 163 7.27 19.16 1.49
C ARG A 163 6.83 20.35 2.32
N GLN A 164 6.64 21.50 1.68
CA GLN A 164 6.14 22.70 2.36
C GLN A 164 4.72 22.49 2.90
N GLN A 165 3.78 22.01 2.06
CA GLN A 165 2.40 21.73 2.50
C GLN A 165 2.37 20.71 3.64
N PHE A 166 3.16 19.65 3.54
CA PHE A 166 3.29 18.64 4.59
C PHE A 166 3.85 19.24 5.89
N ALA A 167 4.92 20.04 5.81
CA ALA A 167 5.53 20.68 6.97
C ALA A 167 4.56 21.65 7.67
N GLU A 168 3.80 22.42 6.89
CA GLU A 168 2.77 23.33 7.40
C GLU A 168 1.71 22.55 8.19
N ILE A 169 1.09 21.53 7.59
CA ILE A 169 0.05 20.73 8.25
C ILE A 169 0.61 19.97 9.47
N LEU A 170 1.82 19.40 9.36
CA LEU A 170 2.46 18.67 10.45
C LEU A 170 2.83 19.60 11.63
N SER A 171 3.22 20.85 11.36
CA SER A 171 3.54 21.83 12.40
C SER A 171 2.33 22.11 13.31
N LEU A 172 1.11 22.11 12.75
CA LEU A 172 -0.15 22.36 13.46
C LEU A 172 -0.55 21.19 14.36
N TRP A 173 -0.16 19.96 14.02
CA TRP A 173 -0.58 18.79 14.77
C TRP A 173 0.08 18.73 16.15
N LYS A 174 -0.71 18.71 17.23
CA LYS A 174 -0.22 18.63 18.63
C LYS A 174 0.84 19.69 18.98
N LYS A 175 0.59 20.95 18.62
CA LYS A 175 1.48 22.07 18.97
C LYS A 175 1.79 22.16 20.46
N ASP A 176 0.79 21.90 21.31
CA ASP A 176 0.92 21.99 22.77
C ASP A 176 1.90 20.96 23.35
N CYS A 177 2.14 19.86 22.62
CA CYS A 177 3.08 18.80 23.01
C CYS A 177 4.47 18.98 22.39
N ASN A 178 4.78 20.11 21.74
CA ASN A 178 6.03 20.26 20.95
C ASN A 178 7.31 20.02 21.76
N GLN A 179 7.32 20.38 23.05
CA GLN A 179 8.46 20.21 23.95
C GLN A 179 8.50 18.83 24.62
N GLU A 180 7.48 18.00 24.46
CA GLU A 180 7.46 16.66 25.03
C GLU A 180 8.44 15.74 24.29
N ILE A 181 9.19 14.94 25.06
CA ILE A 181 10.05 13.88 24.51
C ILE A 181 9.17 12.79 23.91
N ILE A 182 9.55 12.31 22.73
CA ILE A 182 8.78 11.28 22.04
C ILE A 182 8.89 9.93 22.74
N THR A 183 7.75 9.47 23.24
CA THR A 183 7.57 8.09 23.67
C THR A 183 7.26 7.17 22.48
N LYS A 184 7.33 5.86 22.69
CA LYS A 184 6.98 4.87 21.64
C LYS A 184 5.54 5.02 21.15
N GLU A 185 4.62 5.37 22.05
CA GLU A 185 3.21 5.59 21.76
C GLU A 185 3.01 6.89 20.96
N LEU A 186 3.70 7.96 21.32
CA LEU A 186 3.64 9.22 20.58
C LEU A 186 4.26 9.08 19.18
N PHE A 187 5.36 8.33 19.06
CA PHE A 187 5.98 7.99 17.78
C PHE A 187 5.02 7.22 16.86
N LEU A 188 4.35 6.19 17.39
CA LEU A 188 3.34 5.42 16.65
C LEU A 188 2.17 6.33 16.20
N ARG A 189 1.66 7.18 17.09
CA ARG A 189 0.61 8.16 16.76
C ARG A 189 1.05 9.15 15.69
N ALA A 190 2.29 9.63 15.75
CA ALA A 190 2.85 10.51 14.74
C ALA A 190 2.95 9.82 13.38
N CYS A 191 3.45 8.59 13.33
CA CYS A 191 3.50 7.80 12.10
C CYS A 191 2.11 7.50 11.52
N ASN A 192 1.13 7.15 12.36
CA ASN A 192 -0.27 7.01 11.93
C ASN A 192 -0.82 8.32 11.37
N ARG A 193 -0.47 9.46 11.98
CA ARG A 193 -0.89 10.78 11.49
C ARG A 193 -0.26 11.14 10.16
N VAL A 194 1.01 10.80 9.93
CA VAL A 194 1.66 10.93 8.61
C VAL A 194 0.88 10.13 7.56
N ILE A 195 0.50 8.88 7.87
CA ILE A 195 -0.33 8.08 6.97
C ILE A 195 -1.65 8.79 6.67
N ASP A 196 -2.32 9.32 7.70
CA ASP A 196 -3.59 10.05 7.53
C ASP A 196 -3.45 11.24 6.57
N PHE A 197 -2.40 12.04 6.73
CA PHE A 197 -2.11 13.20 5.86
C PHE A 197 -1.88 12.81 4.40
N PHE A 198 -1.37 11.61 4.14
CA PHE A 198 -1.11 11.09 2.80
C PHE A 198 -2.18 10.11 2.31
N THR A 199 -3.28 9.91 3.06
CA THR A 199 -4.37 9.02 2.69
C THR A 199 -5.71 9.70 2.95
N THR A 200 -6.30 9.49 4.14
CA THR A 200 -7.55 10.09 4.59
C THR A 200 -7.46 10.50 6.06
N GLU A 201 -7.69 11.79 6.32
CA GLU A 201 -7.59 12.35 7.67
C GLU A 201 -8.82 12.07 8.53
N ASN A 202 -10.01 12.10 7.92
CA ASN A 202 -11.29 11.88 8.59
C ASN A 202 -11.84 10.46 8.38
N GLY A 203 -11.14 9.62 7.62
CA GLY A 203 -11.60 8.26 7.27
C GLY A 203 -12.75 8.23 6.28
N LYS A 204 -13.15 9.37 5.72
CA LYS A 204 -14.27 9.51 4.78
C LYS A 204 -13.78 9.99 3.43
N GLU A 205 -13.03 11.08 3.41
CA GLU A 205 -12.58 11.78 2.21
C GLU A 205 -11.06 11.67 2.05
N PRO A 206 -10.57 11.65 0.81
CA PRO A 206 -9.14 11.72 0.54
C PRO A 206 -8.55 13.03 1.09
N SER A 207 -7.35 12.95 1.65
CA SER A 207 -6.58 14.12 2.06
C SER A 207 -6.15 14.97 0.85
N LEU A 208 -5.89 16.26 1.07
CA LEU A 208 -5.44 17.17 0.02
C LEU A 208 -4.11 16.72 -0.60
N LEU A 209 -3.16 16.24 0.21
CA LEU A 209 -1.88 15.73 -0.29
C LEU A 209 -2.08 14.47 -1.16
N PHE A 210 -3.00 13.58 -0.78
CA PHE A 210 -3.33 12.39 -1.58
C PHE A 210 -3.85 12.80 -2.97
N VAL A 211 -4.85 13.69 -3.01
CA VAL A 211 -5.43 14.15 -4.29
C VAL A 211 -4.39 14.88 -5.12
N SER A 212 -3.63 15.81 -4.53
CA SER A 212 -2.59 16.57 -5.24
C SER A 212 -1.51 15.68 -5.85
N LEU A 213 -1.01 14.69 -5.11
CA LEU A 213 0.01 13.76 -5.61
C LEU A 213 -0.50 12.92 -6.78
N LEU A 214 -1.73 12.40 -6.67
CA LEU A 214 -2.24 11.46 -7.66
C LEU A 214 -2.76 12.13 -8.92
N THR A 215 -3.39 13.30 -8.81
CA THR A 215 -3.81 14.10 -9.97
C THR A 215 -2.61 14.55 -10.82
N GLN A 216 -1.44 14.73 -10.20
CA GLN A 216 -0.18 15.04 -10.88
C GLN A 216 0.57 13.78 -11.36
N GLY A 217 0.03 12.57 -11.15
CA GLY A 217 0.61 11.31 -11.62
C GLY A 217 1.73 10.74 -10.75
N HIS A 218 1.94 11.25 -9.54
CA HIS A 218 3.03 10.85 -8.64
C HIS A 218 2.66 9.69 -7.68
N SER A 219 1.96 8.69 -8.20
CA SER A 219 1.54 7.50 -7.44
C SER A 219 2.72 6.77 -6.79
N LEU A 220 3.83 6.57 -7.52
CA LEU A 220 5.01 5.89 -6.99
C LEU A 220 5.65 6.68 -5.84
N THR A 221 5.76 8.01 -5.95
CA THR A 221 6.30 8.86 -4.88
C THR A 221 5.48 8.72 -3.61
N LEU A 222 4.16 8.78 -3.72
CA LEU A 222 3.25 8.58 -2.59
C LEU A 222 3.44 7.20 -1.94
N VAL A 223 3.50 6.14 -2.75
CA VAL A 223 3.71 4.78 -2.24
C VAL A 223 5.05 4.65 -1.52
N ILE A 224 6.12 5.28 -2.03
CA ILE A 224 7.44 5.28 -1.37
C ILE A 224 7.39 6.05 -0.04
N ILE A 225 6.68 7.17 0.06
CA ILE A 225 6.50 7.92 1.32
C ILE A 225 5.79 7.03 2.37
N LEU A 226 4.71 6.35 1.96
CA LEU A 226 3.98 5.42 2.83
C LEU A 226 4.85 4.24 3.26
N LEU A 227 5.62 3.67 2.33
CA LEU A 227 6.57 2.60 2.62
C LEU A 227 7.63 3.03 3.64
N LYS A 228 8.28 4.19 3.42
CA LYS A 228 9.26 4.76 4.36
C LYS A 228 8.69 4.91 5.76
N THR A 229 7.41 5.29 5.87
CA THR A 229 6.68 5.39 7.15
C THR A 229 6.48 4.04 7.82
N ILE A 230 6.15 2.99 7.06
CA ILE A 230 6.03 1.63 7.60
C ILE A 230 7.39 1.05 8.03
N LEU A 231 8.47 1.40 7.33
CA LEU A 231 9.80 0.92 7.67
C LEU A 231 10.30 1.46 9.02
N ILE A 232 9.93 2.68 9.38
CA ILE A 232 10.27 3.26 10.70
C ILE A 232 9.31 2.80 11.81
N SER A 233 8.07 2.41 11.46
CA SER A 233 7.07 1.92 12.40
C SER A 233 6.21 0.81 11.79
N ARG A 234 6.63 -0.46 11.98
CA ARG A 234 5.89 -1.63 11.45
C ARG A 234 4.46 -1.73 12.00
N ASN A 235 4.24 -1.24 13.22
CA ASN A 235 2.93 -1.24 13.88
C ASN A 235 1.89 -0.38 13.14
N CYS A 236 2.32 0.56 12.31
CA CYS A 236 1.44 1.40 11.49
C CYS A 236 0.83 0.66 10.30
N ARG A 237 1.35 -0.53 9.94
CA ARG A 237 0.92 -1.23 8.71
C ARG A 237 -0.58 -1.51 8.69
N ARG A 238 -1.13 -1.96 9.81
CA ARG A 238 -2.57 -2.22 9.92
C ARG A 238 -3.39 -0.94 9.74
N HIS A 239 -2.94 0.17 10.33
CA HIS A 239 -3.58 1.48 10.17
C HIS A 239 -3.59 1.92 8.70
N LEU A 240 -2.46 1.79 8.00
CA LEU A 240 -2.36 2.06 6.57
C LEU A 240 -3.36 1.24 5.75
N GLU A 241 -3.43 -0.07 5.97
CA GLU A 241 -4.34 -0.94 5.22
C GLU A 241 -5.83 -0.58 5.46
N ILE A 242 -6.20 -0.15 6.67
CA ILE A 242 -7.54 0.38 6.96
C ILE A 242 -7.79 1.68 6.19
N LYS A 243 -6.82 2.59 6.14
CA LYS A 243 -6.95 3.86 5.41
C LYS A 243 -7.05 3.66 3.91
N ILE A 244 -6.34 2.67 3.36
CA ILE A 244 -6.53 2.21 1.98
C ILE A 244 -7.95 1.67 1.77
N ALA A 245 -8.49 0.88 2.70
CA ALA A 245 -9.88 0.42 2.61
C ALA A 245 -10.89 1.58 2.55
N HIS A 246 -10.69 2.62 3.36
CA HIS A 246 -11.53 3.82 3.32
C HIS A 246 -11.44 4.56 1.98
N LEU A 247 -10.24 4.70 1.41
CA LEU A 247 -10.06 5.30 0.09
C LEU A 247 -10.81 4.49 -0.98
N ILE A 248 -10.70 3.16 -0.97
CA ILE A 248 -11.42 2.31 -1.92
C ILE A 248 -12.94 2.51 -1.76
N ARG A 249 -13.47 2.53 -0.54
CA ARG A 249 -14.90 2.81 -0.27
C ARG A 249 -15.36 4.19 -0.73
N TYR A 250 -14.48 5.17 -0.70
CA TYR A 250 -14.79 6.50 -1.21
C TYR A 250 -14.91 6.48 -2.73
N TYR A 251 -13.91 5.91 -3.42
CA TYR A 251 -13.86 5.91 -4.87
C TYR A 251 -14.75 4.88 -5.55
N GLU A 252 -15.15 3.80 -4.88
CA GLU A 252 -16.02 2.78 -5.48
C GLU A 252 -17.40 3.30 -5.89
N LYS A 253 -17.77 4.50 -5.42
CA LYS A 253 -19.02 5.18 -5.78
C LYS A 253 -18.97 5.84 -7.17
N TYR A 254 -17.78 5.96 -7.75
CA TYR A 254 -17.54 6.63 -9.03
C TYR A 254 -17.26 5.60 -10.14
N PRO A 255 -17.55 5.92 -11.41
CA PRO A 255 -17.21 5.07 -12.55
C PRO A 255 -15.71 4.73 -12.62
N GLU A 256 -15.37 3.55 -13.14
CA GLU A 256 -13.97 3.09 -13.27
C GLU A 256 -13.11 4.08 -14.09
N ASP A 257 -13.69 4.70 -15.11
CA ASP A 257 -13.01 5.66 -15.98
C ASP A 257 -12.52 6.91 -15.24
N GLU A 258 -13.26 7.36 -14.22
CA GLU A 258 -12.89 8.50 -13.37
C GLU A 258 -11.87 8.12 -12.29
N CYS A 259 -11.78 6.83 -11.97
CA CYS A 259 -10.94 6.28 -10.91
C CYS A 259 -9.56 5.80 -11.39
N LYS A 260 -9.21 5.99 -12.67
CA LYS A 260 -7.97 5.45 -13.28
C LYS A 260 -6.70 5.75 -12.47
N TRP A 261 -6.56 6.98 -11.98
CA TRP A 261 -5.39 7.41 -11.19
C TRP A 261 -5.35 6.75 -9.80
N VAL A 262 -6.49 6.52 -9.15
CA VAL A 262 -6.60 5.77 -7.89
C VAL A 262 -6.27 4.31 -8.12
N ILE A 263 -6.84 3.71 -9.16
CA ILE A 263 -6.59 2.32 -9.53
C ILE A 263 -5.09 2.12 -9.79
N ASN A 264 -4.46 3.00 -10.57
CA ASN A 264 -3.02 2.98 -10.80
C ASN A 264 -2.22 3.07 -9.49
N PHE A 265 -2.61 3.96 -8.57
CA PHE A 265 -2.00 4.03 -7.24
C PHE A 265 -2.16 2.72 -6.45
N MET A 266 -3.35 2.12 -6.42
CA MET A 266 -3.60 0.86 -5.69
C MET A 266 -2.78 -0.29 -6.27
N GLU A 267 -2.60 -0.35 -7.58
CA GLU A 267 -1.75 -1.33 -8.24
C GLU A 267 -0.27 -1.15 -7.85
N ILE A 268 0.25 0.08 -7.94
CA ILE A 268 1.63 0.38 -7.52
C ILE A 268 1.83 0.09 -6.04
N PHE A 269 0.84 0.41 -5.20
CA PHE A 269 0.84 0.14 -3.77
C PHE A 269 0.93 -1.37 -3.50
N ASN A 270 0.04 -2.17 -4.11
CA ASN A 270 0.01 -3.62 -3.96
C ASN A 270 1.35 -4.26 -4.36
N ILE A 271 1.88 -3.89 -5.52
CA ILE A 271 3.15 -4.40 -6.04
C ILE A 271 4.29 -4.02 -5.10
N THR A 272 4.39 -2.74 -4.71
CA THR A 272 5.47 -2.26 -3.85
C THR A 272 5.46 -2.98 -2.50
N PHE A 273 4.30 -3.05 -1.84
CA PHE A 273 4.20 -3.72 -0.53
C PHE A 273 4.30 -5.24 -0.62
N ALA A 274 4.08 -5.85 -1.78
CA ALA A 274 4.39 -7.26 -2.02
C ALA A 274 5.90 -7.50 -2.22
N ILE A 275 6.61 -6.60 -2.90
CA ILE A 275 8.08 -6.66 -3.09
C ILE A 275 8.84 -6.41 -1.78
N TYR A 276 8.33 -5.49 -0.95
CA TYR A 276 8.88 -5.19 0.37
C TYR A 276 8.33 -6.13 1.46
N ALA A 277 7.49 -7.11 1.12
CA ALA A 277 7.01 -8.08 2.09
C ALA A 277 8.17 -8.94 2.64
N GLU A 278 8.13 -9.23 3.94
CA GLU A 278 9.26 -9.82 4.66
C GLU A 278 9.68 -11.21 4.17
N ASN A 279 8.82 -11.95 3.44
CA ASN A 279 9.00 -13.38 3.17
C ASN A 279 9.64 -13.70 1.80
N VAL A 280 9.72 -12.73 0.88
CA VAL A 280 10.28 -12.93 -0.47
C VAL A 280 11.28 -11.82 -0.75
N GLU A 281 12.53 -12.20 -1.03
CA GLU A 281 13.56 -11.30 -1.51
C GLU A 281 13.49 -11.17 -3.02
N TYR A 282 13.44 -9.93 -3.49
CA TYR A 282 13.52 -9.59 -4.91
C TYR A 282 14.86 -8.89 -5.16
N ASN A 283 15.66 -9.44 -6.07
CA ASN A 283 16.98 -8.94 -6.44
C ASN A 283 17.03 -8.67 -7.95
N LEU A 284 17.82 -7.67 -8.36
CA LEU A 284 18.13 -7.43 -9.78
C LEU A 284 19.47 -8.03 -10.13
N ILE A 285 19.54 -8.75 -11.24
CA ILE A 285 20.78 -9.23 -11.84
C ILE A 285 20.92 -8.59 -13.21
N LYS A 286 22.03 -7.87 -13.43
CA LYS A 286 22.40 -7.32 -14.74
C LYS A 286 22.80 -8.49 -15.63
N MET A 287 22.19 -8.60 -16.81
CA MET A 287 22.46 -9.69 -17.76
C MET A 287 23.49 -9.31 -18.81
N GLU A 288 23.74 -8.01 -19.01
CA GLU A 288 24.65 -7.51 -20.04
C GLU A 288 25.69 -6.55 -19.42
N GLU A 289 26.96 -6.78 -19.71
CA GLU A 289 28.07 -5.88 -19.35
C GLU A 289 28.14 -4.70 -20.34
N ASP A 290 27.08 -3.90 -20.43
CA ASP A 290 27.18 -2.67 -21.23
C ASP A 290 28.05 -1.64 -20.50
N GLU A 291 29.15 -1.24 -21.15
CA GLU A 291 30.07 -0.13 -20.82
C GLU A 291 29.43 1.26 -21.02
N SER A 292 28.11 1.40 -20.80
CA SER A 292 27.45 2.71 -20.90
C SER A 292 27.51 3.47 -19.56
N ILE A 293 28.01 4.70 -19.63
CA ILE A 293 28.40 5.56 -18.49
C ILE A 293 27.19 6.07 -17.66
N ASN A 294 25.94 5.69 -18.00
CA ASN A 294 24.74 6.11 -17.29
C ASN A 294 23.89 4.92 -16.77
N PRO A 295 24.05 4.51 -15.50
CA PRO A 295 23.34 3.37 -14.90
C PRO A 295 21.83 3.60 -14.65
N GLN A 296 21.26 4.76 -14.99
CA GLN A 296 19.88 5.13 -14.63
C GLN A 296 18.79 4.75 -15.63
N LEU A 297 19.09 4.24 -16.84
CA LEU A 297 18.06 4.17 -17.89
C LEU A 297 17.89 2.86 -18.67
N ASN A 298 18.83 1.90 -18.62
CA ASN A 298 18.60 0.61 -19.28
C ASN A 298 18.03 -0.42 -18.29
N LEU A 299 16.73 -0.27 -17.94
CA LEU A 299 16.02 -1.26 -17.11
C LEU A 299 15.91 -2.61 -17.83
N ASP A 300 16.00 -2.65 -19.15
CA ASP A 300 15.85 -3.88 -19.93
C ASP A 300 17.05 -4.84 -19.81
N ALA A 301 18.24 -4.30 -19.51
CA ALA A 301 19.44 -5.07 -19.19
C ALA A 301 19.37 -5.86 -17.86
N TYR A 302 18.33 -5.64 -17.03
CA TYR A 302 18.19 -6.29 -15.72
C TYR A 302 17.06 -7.33 -15.70
N ARG A 303 17.33 -8.47 -15.04
CA ARG A 303 16.31 -9.46 -14.66
C ARG A 303 16.05 -9.42 -13.15
N VAL A 304 14.81 -9.66 -12.77
CA VAL A 304 14.32 -9.71 -11.39
C VAL A 304 14.26 -11.17 -10.96
N PHE A 305 14.95 -11.48 -9.87
CA PHE A 305 14.93 -12.80 -9.25
C PHE A 305 14.19 -12.72 -7.91
N SER A 306 13.32 -13.68 -7.65
CA SER A 306 12.62 -13.83 -6.38
C SER A 306 13.10 -15.08 -5.64
N GLN A 307 13.41 -14.95 -4.36
CA GLN A 307 13.81 -16.06 -3.48
C GLN A 307 13.03 -15.97 -2.17
N MET A 308 12.58 -17.10 -1.63
CA MET A 308 12.05 -17.12 -0.26
C MET A 308 13.17 -16.77 0.72
N LYS A 309 12.89 -15.89 1.69
CA LYS A 309 13.84 -15.69 2.80
C LYS A 309 13.94 -16.99 3.58
N VAL A 310 15.11 -17.61 3.56
CA VAL A 310 15.43 -18.65 4.53
C VAL A 310 15.59 -17.94 5.86
N ASP A 311 14.79 -18.33 6.86
CA ASP A 311 14.94 -17.82 8.22
C ASP A 311 16.41 -18.01 8.62
N ARG A 312 17.17 -16.91 8.68
CA ARG A 312 18.45 -16.91 9.37
C ARG A 312 18.09 -17.10 10.84
N GLN A 313 18.07 -18.36 11.28
CA GLN A 313 18.02 -18.72 12.68
C GLN A 313 18.99 -17.80 13.42
N LYS A 314 18.42 -16.96 14.30
CA LYS A 314 19.19 -16.20 15.27
C LYS A 314 19.22 -16.98 16.57
#